data_AF-A0A1C0BS79-F1
#
_entry.id   AF-A0A1C0BS79-F1
#
_cell.length_a   1.000
_cell.length_b   1.000
_cell.length_c   1.000
_cell.angle_alpha   90.00
_cell.angle_beta   90.00
_cell.angle_gamma   90.00
#
_symmetry.space_group_name_H-M   'P 1'
#
loop_
_entity.id
_entity.type
_entity.pdbx_description
1 polymer ?
#
loop_
_entity_poly.entity_id
_entity_poly.type
_entity_poly.pdbx_seq_one_letter_code
_entity_poly.pdbx_strand_id
1 'polypeptide(L)'
;MTQQQNNQQVVEREFGWDDTLTEDPKEFVLLPAADYDFRILSFERGRYTPGPTSKMPACNEANLKVEIINPMDPTGESNPVLKYRLFLHSRTEGMLSAFFASIGLKEKGQPAQMNWNLVPGATGKCSVKIKLYNGNQYNEVAKFIPRYDLEPQTQQVGYQAPVQQTAQPVQTAPTTPTGNFTSGKF
;
A
#
# COMPACT_ATOMS: atom_id res chain seq x y z
N MET A 1 -17.34 -29.54 -15.22
CA MET A 1 -16.36 -29.17 -16.27
C MET A 1 -15.22 -28.46 -15.58
N THR A 2 -14.10 -29.15 -15.38
CA THR A 2 -12.89 -28.60 -14.75
C THR A 2 -12.05 -27.91 -15.82
N GLN A 3 -11.88 -26.60 -15.69
CA GLN A 3 -11.00 -25.79 -16.54
C GLN A 3 -9.54 -26.14 -16.20
N GLN A 4 -8.81 -26.69 -17.17
CA GLN A 4 -7.36 -26.86 -17.09
C GLN A 4 -6.69 -25.49 -17.22
N GLN A 5 -6.00 -25.05 -16.16
CA GLN A 5 -5.07 -23.92 -16.23
C GLN A 5 -3.83 -24.35 -17.03
N ASN A 6 -3.67 -23.75 -18.20
CA ASN A 6 -2.54 -23.97 -19.08
C ASN A 6 -1.32 -23.21 -18.52
N ASN A 7 -0.44 -23.92 -17.83
CA ASN A 7 0.83 -23.38 -17.33
C ASN A 7 1.87 -23.47 -18.46
N GLN A 8 1.95 -22.45 -19.31
CA GLN A 8 3.06 -22.31 -20.27
C GLN A 8 4.35 -22.06 -19.47
N GLN A 9 5.07 -23.13 -19.17
CA GLN A 9 6.44 -23.04 -18.69
C GLN A 9 7.29 -22.53 -19.85
N VAL A 10 7.83 -21.32 -19.70
CA VAL A 10 8.93 -20.85 -20.55
C VAL A 10 10.10 -21.80 -20.30
N VAL A 11 10.37 -22.67 -21.26
CA VAL A 11 11.47 -23.64 -21.18
C VAL A 11 12.76 -22.85 -21.34
N GLU A 12 13.44 -22.61 -20.23
CA GLU A 12 14.78 -22.03 -20.22
C GLU A 12 15.73 -23.01 -20.93
N ARG A 13 16.36 -22.58 -22.02
CA ARG A 13 17.38 -23.35 -22.75
C ARG A 13 18.58 -22.46 -23.07
N GLU A 14 19.75 -23.06 -23.15
CA GLU A 14 20.91 -22.37 -23.71
C GLU A 14 20.71 -22.16 -25.22
N PHE A 15 21.11 -20.98 -25.70
CA PHE A 15 21.13 -20.67 -27.13
C PHE A 15 22.50 -21.04 -27.70
N GLY A 16 22.50 -21.82 -28.79
CA GLY A 16 23.68 -22.02 -29.63
C GLY A 16 23.96 -20.77 -30.48
N TRP A 17 25.17 -20.69 -31.04
CA TRP A 17 25.58 -19.55 -31.88
C TRP A 17 24.71 -19.36 -33.14
N ASP A 18 24.17 -20.46 -33.67
CA ASP A 18 23.34 -20.47 -34.88
C ASP A 18 21.82 -20.53 -34.56
N ASP A 19 21.43 -20.38 -33.29
CA ASP A 19 20.02 -20.40 -32.92
C ASP A 19 19.30 -19.14 -33.40
N THR A 20 18.02 -19.32 -33.77
CA THR A 20 17.14 -18.21 -34.12
C THR A 20 16.50 -17.63 -32.88
N LEU A 21 16.63 -16.32 -32.70
CA LEU A 21 15.90 -15.55 -31.69
C LEU A 21 14.50 -15.23 -32.23
N THR A 22 13.47 -15.55 -31.45
CA THR A 22 12.07 -15.30 -31.82
C THR A 22 11.42 -14.18 -31.00
N GLU A 23 12.03 -13.82 -29.88
CA GLU A 23 11.54 -12.79 -28.98
C GLU A 23 12.15 -11.43 -29.35
N ASP A 24 11.29 -10.41 -29.43
CA ASP A 24 11.74 -9.03 -29.56
C ASP A 24 12.38 -8.53 -28.25
N PRO A 25 13.31 -7.56 -28.34
CA PRO A 25 13.86 -6.94 -27.15
C PRO A 25 12.73 -6.26 -26.35
N LYS A 26 12.72 -6.46 -25.03
CA LYS A 26 11.78 -5.75 -24.16
C LYS A 26 12.01 -4.25 -24.25
N GLU A 27 11.00 -3.52 -24.72
CA GLU A 27 11.07 -2.08 -24.82
C GLU A 27 11.12 -1.43 -23.42
N PHE A 28 12.00 -0.45 -23.27
CA PHE A 28 12.08 0.33 -22.05
C PHE A 28 10.96 1.39 -22.04
N VAL A 29 10.00 1.24 -21.13
CA VAL A 29 8.90 2.19 -20.96
C VAL A 29 9.22 3.20 -19.86
N LEU A 30 9.22 4.49 -20.21
CA LEU A 30 9.21 5.57 -19.22
C LEU A 30 7.78 5.86 -18.76
N LEU A 31 7.58 5.81 -17.45
CA LEU A 31 6.29 6.13 -16.85
C LEU A 31 6.24 7.62 -16.48
N PRO A 32 5.12 8.32 -16.75
CA PRO A 32 4.86 9.62 -16.16
C PRO A 32 5.01 9.59 -14.63
N ALA A 33 5.38 10.72 -14.03
CA ALA A 33 5.44 10.80 -12.58
C ALA A 33 4.00 10.79 -12.01
N ALA A 34 3.63 9.70 -11.33
CA ALA A 34 2.31 9.49 -10.77
C ALA A 34 2.33 8.36 -9.71
N ASP A 35 1.16 8.06 -9.16
CA ASP A 35 0.98 6.93 -8.26
C ASP A 35 0.46 5.71 -9.03
N TYR A 36 1.12 4.57 -8.85
CA TYR A 36 0.88 3.33 -9.57
C TYR A 36 0.63 2.18 -8.61
N ASP A 37 -0.16 1.22 -9.08
CA ASP A 37 -0.22 -0.08 -8.43
C ASP A 37 1.06 -0.85 -8.75
N PHE A 38 1.52 -1.66 -7.80
CA PHE A 38 2.70 -2.49 -7.97
C PHE A 38 2.46 -3.92 -7.47
N ARG A 39 3.31 -4.83 -7.94
CA ARG A 39 3.47 -6.19 -7.42
C ARG A 39 4.92 -6.47 -7.10
N ILE A 40 5.20 -7.13 -5.99
CA ILE A 40 6.55 -7.61 -5.69
C ILE A 40 6.76 -8.96 -6.38
N LEU A 41 7.74 -9.05 -7.27
CA LEU A 41 8.08 -10.31 -7.95
C LEU A 41 8.92 -11.19 -7.04
N SER A 42 9.97 -10.61 -6.46
CA SER A 42 10.88 -11.30 -5.56
C SER A 42 11.67 -10.29 -4.74
N PHE A 43 12.45 -10.79 -3.77
CA PHE A 43 13.48 -10.01 -3.13
C PHE A 43 14.69 -10.88 -2.81
N GLU A 44 15.85 -10.23 -2.72
CA GLU A 44 17.10 -10.85 -2.30
C GLU A 44 17.54 -10.24 -0.98
N ARG A 45 17.97 -11.10 -0.04
CA ARG A 45 18.57 -10.63 1.22
C ARG A 45 20.02 -10.25 0.97
N GLY A 46 20.44 -9.11 1.51
CA GLY A 46 21.79 -8.61 1.39
C GLY A 46 22.29 -7.97 2.67
N ARG A 47 23.52 -7.46 2.59
CA ARG A 47 24.14 -6.66 3.65
C ARG A 47 24.58 -5.34 3.07
N TYR A 48 24.04 -4.25 3.60
CA TYR A 48 24.53 -2.92 3.30
C TYR A 48 25.87 -2.70 4.02
N THR A 49 26.89 -2.39 3.24
CA THR A 49 28.19 -1.92 3.73
C THR A 49 28.34 -0.43 3.43
N PRO A 50 28.53 0.43 4.44
CA PRO A 50 28.64 1.85 4.22
C PRO A 50 29.90 2.21 3.44
N GLY A 51 29.74 3.06 2.43
CA GLY A 51 30.86 3.72 1.79
C GLY A 51 31.45 4.84 2.67
N PRO A 52 32.60 5.42 2.28
CA PRO A 52 33.32 6.40 3.09
C PRO A 52 32.51 7.64 3.51
N THR A 53 31.49 8.01 2.72
CA THR A 53 30.65 9.20 2.95
C THR A 53 29.29 8.86 3.56
N SER A 54 28.99 7.57 3.79
CA SER A 54 27.70 7.18 4.31
C SER A 54 27.59 7.48 5.79
N LYS A 55 26.50 8.13 6.18
CA LYS A 55 26.19 8.37 7.59
C LYS A 55 25.58 7.15 8.27
N MET A 56 25.08 6.17 7.52
CA MET A 56 24.34 5.01 8.04
C MET A 56 25.31 3.85 8.33
N PRO A 57 25.22 3.18 9.50
CA PRO A 57 26.06 2.01 9.77
C PRO A 57 25.69 0.81 8.89
N ALA A 58 26.56 -0.20 8.89
CA ALA A 58 26.27 -1.46 8.19
C ALA A 58 25.03 -2.14 8.78
N CYS A 59 24.11 -2.57 7.92
CA CYS A 59 22.86 -3.20 8.31
C CYS A 59 22.44 -4.25 7.27
N ASN A 60 21.46 -5.08 7.61
CA ASN A 60 20.85 -5.97 6.62
C ASN A 60 20.07 -5.14 5.59
N GLU A 61 19.97 -5.63 4.37
CA GLU A 61 19.13 -5.02 3.34
C GLU A 61 18.28 -6.06 2.61
N ALA A 62 17.18 -5.60 2.02
CA ALA A 62 16.38 -6.37 1.09
C ALA A 62 16.33 -5.64 -0.26
N ASN A 63 16.77 -6.33 -1.31
CA ASN A 63 16.75 -5.85 -2.68
C ASN A 63 15.47 -6.38 -3.36
N LEU A 64 14.43 -5.54 -3.45
CA LEU A 64 13.14 -5.87 -4.05
C LEU A 64 13.19 -5.76 -5.58
N LYS A 65 12.53 -6.69 -6.28
CA LYS A 65 12.09 -6.53 -7.67
C LYS A 65 10.61 -6.14 -7.68
N VAL A 66 10.34 -4.89 -8.03
CA VAL A 66 9.01 -4.26 -8.00
C VAL A 66 8.51 -4.10 -9.42
N GLU A 67 7.48 -4.83 -9.79
CA GLU A 67 6.78 -4.64 -11.06
C GLU A 67 5.75 -3.52 -10.89
N ILE A 68 5.81 -2.51 -11.76
CA ILE A 68 4.85 -1.42 -11.78
C ILE A 68 3.78 -1.75 -12.81
N ILE A 69 2.51 -1.69 -12.41
CA ILE A 69 1.38 -1.94 -13.30
C ILE A 69 1.18 -0.71 -14.18
N ASN A 70 1.44 -0.84 -15.48
CA ASN A 70 1.24 0.20 -16.48
C ASN A 70 -0.24 0.23 -16.89
N PRO A 71 -1.02 1.26 -16.51
CA PRO A 71 -2.44 1.31 -16.86
C PRO A 71 -2.69 1.55 -18.35
N MET A 72 -1.67 1.97 -19.11
CA MET A 72 -1.77 2.19 -20.55
C MET A 72 -1.64 0.89 -21.36
N ASP A 73 -1.25 -0.21 -20.72
CA ASP A 73 -1.10 -1.52 -21.34
C ASP A 73 -1.83 -2.60 -20.54
N PRO A 74 -3.04 -3.00 -20.96
CA PRO A 74 -3.83 -4.01 -20.24
C PRO A 74 -3.27 -5.43 -20.37
N THR A 75 -2.32 -5.69 -21.28
CA THR A 75 -1.68 -7.01 -21.42
C THR A 75 -0.65 -7.25 -20.31
N GLY A 76 -0.08 -6.17 -19.77
CA GLY A 76 0.98 -6.20 -18.76
C GLY A 76 2.38 -6.51 -19.33
N GLU A 77 2.52 -6.66 -20.65
CA GLU A 77 3.80 -6.96 -21.31
C GLU A 77 4.82 -5.83 -21.13
N SER A 78 4.32 -4.59 -21.07
CA SER A 78 5.13 -3.38 -20.92
C SER A 78 5.31 -2.90 -19.47
N ASN A 79 4.95 -3.72 -18.47
CA ASN A 79 5.15 -3.38 -17.06
C ASN A 79 6.65 -3.28 -16.72
N PRO A 80 7.16 -2.11 -16.30
CA PRO A 80 8.57 -1.99 -15.96
C PRO A 80 8.86 -2.65 -14.60
N VAL A 81 9.97 -3.38 -14.53
CA VAL A 81 10.46 -3.99 -13.29
C VAL A 81 11.59 -3.14 -12.71
N LEU A 82 11.33 -2.53 -11.56
CA LEU A 82 12.24 -1.62 -10.86
C LEU A 82 12.91 -2.33 -9.68
N LYS A 83 14.19 -1.98 -9.41
CA LYS A 83 14.90 -2.43 -8.21
C LYS A 83 14.70 -1.42 -7.09
N TYR A 84 14.29 -1.87 -5.92
CA TYR A 84 14.17 -1.01 -4.72
C TYR A 84 14.89 -1.62 -3.53
N ARG A 85 15.62 -0.80 -2.78
CA ARG A 85 16.42 -1.26 -1.64
C ARG A 85 15.80 -0.81 -0.33
N LEU A 86 15.55 -1.77 0.56
CA LEU A 86 15.15 -1.51 1.93
C LEU A 86 16.32 -1.78 2.87
N PHE A 87 16.74 -0.76 3.61
CA PHE A 87 17.72 -0.92 4.68
C PHE A 87 17.01 -1.28 5.98
N LEU A 88 17.41 -2.37 6.63
CA LEU A 88 16.84 -2.85 7.89
C LEU A 88 17.60 -2.18 9.05
N HIS A 89 17.35 -0.88 9.23
CA HIS A 89 17.96 -0.06 10.27
C HIS A 89 16.93 0.92 10.86
N SER A 90 17.05 1.27 12.14
CA SER A 90 16.08 2.17 12.83
C SER A 90 15.93 3.53 12.15
N ARG A 91 17.01 4.05 11.55
CA ARG A 91 16.96 5.31 10.77
C ARG A 91 16.03 5.26 9.54
N THR A 92 15.75 4.07 9.02
CA THR A 92 14.88 3.84 7.87
C THR A 92 13.59 3.10 8.27
N GLU A 93 13.28 3.05 9.56
CA GLU A 93 12.09 2.38 10.09
C GLU A 93 10.79 2.94 9.51
N GLY A 94 10.72 4.25 9.26
CA GLY A 94 9.57 4.87 8.60
C GLY A 94 9.37 4.36 7.17
N MET A 95 10.44 4.14 6.41
CA MET A 95 10.38 3.58 5.05
C MET A 95 9.99 2.10 5.06
N LEU A 96 10.54 1.32 6.00
CA LEU A 96 10.13 -0.08 6.21
C LEU A 96 8.65 -0.17 6.57
N SER A 97 8.21 0.66 7.52
CA SER A 97 6.82 0.73 7.95
C SER A 97 5.89 1.11 6.80
N ALA A 98 6.27 2.09 5.99
CA ALA A 98 5.50 2.51 4.82
C ALA A 98 5.39 1.38 3.78
N PHE A 99 6.50 0.65 3.53
CA PHE A 99 6.49 -0.52 2.66
C PHE A 99 5.54 -1.60 3.18
N PHE A 100 5.72 -2.08 4.42
CA PHE A 100 4.84 -3.13 4.97
C PHE A 100 3.39 -2.69 5.07
N ALA A 101 3.12 -1.41 5.34
CA ALA A 101 1.76 -0.87 5.33
C ALA A 101 1.16 -0.79 3.92
N SER A 102 1.97 -0.51 2.89
CA SER A 102 1.51 -0.47 1.49
C SER A 102 1.04 -1.85 1.00
N ILE A 103 1.68 -2.92 1.48
CA ILE A 103 1.30 -4.31 1.16
C ILE A 103 0.31 -4.92 2.17
N GLY A 104 -0.17 -4.15 3.14
CA GLY A 104 -1.18 -4.59 4.11
C GLY A 104 -0.67 -5.49 5.23
N LEU A 105 0.66 -5.55 5.46
CA LEU A 105 1.27 -6.32 6.55
C LEU A 105 1.57 -5.47 7.79
N LYS A 106 1.17 -4.19 7.79
CA LYS A 106 1.30 -3.28 8.94
C LYS A 106 0.12 -2.30 9.00
N GLU A 107 -0.48 -2.18 10.18
CA GLU A 107 -1.54 -1.20 10.47
C GLU A 107 -0.99 0.13 11.00
N LYS A 108 -1.82 1.17 10.96
CA LYS A 108 -1.50 2.51 11.46
C LYS A 108 -1.35 2.49 12.99
N GLY A 109 -0.22 2.99 13.49
CA GLY A 109 0.05 3.08 14.93
C GLY A 109 0.33 1.77 15.66
N GLN A 110 0.11 0.61 15.03
CA GLN A 110 0.37 -0.69 15.66
C GLN A 110 1.78 -1.24 15.33
N PRO A 111 2.46 -1.88 16.30
CA PRO A 111 3.68 -2.62 16.00
C PRO A 111 3.37 -3.81 15.07
N ALA A 112 4.32 -4.19 14.22
CA ALA A 112 4.18 -5.35 13.35
C ALA A 112 5.53 -6.07 13.19
N GLN A 113 5.49 -7.39 13.06
CA GLN A 113 6.66 -8.18 12.70
C GLN A 113 6.79 -8.25 11.18
N MET A 114 8.01 -8.08 10.66
CA MET A 114 8.29 -8.15 9.23
C MET A 114 8.16 -9.60 8.73
N ASN A 115 6.97 -9.99 8.26
CA ASN A 115 6.77 -11.30 7.66
C ASN A 115 7.21 -11.31 6.19
N TRP A 116 8.51 -11.52 5.98
CA TRP A 116 9.13 -11.53 4.65
C TRP A 116 8.62 -12.66 3.73
N ASN A 117 8.02 -13.74 4.29
CA ASN A 117 7.48 -14.83 3.48
C ASN A 117 6.23 -14.42 2.68
N LEU A 118 5.54 -13.38 3.13
CA LEU A 118 4.36 -12.83 2.49
C LEU A 118 4.69 -11.71 1.50
N VAL A 119 5.96 -11.35 1.33
CA VAL A 119 6.39 -10.24 0.47
C VAL A 119 6.30 -10.59 -1.03
N PRO A 120 6.81 -11.73 -1.52
CA PRO A 120 6.65 -12.11 -2.92
C PRO A 120 5.17 -12.27 -3.29
N GLY A 121 4.76 -11.70 -4.41
CA GLY A 121 3.36 -11.66 -4.87
C GLY A 121 2.51 -10.57 -4.21
N ALA A 122 2.99 -9.90 -3.16
CA ALA A 122 2.23 -8.85 -2.51
C ALA A 122 2.04 -7.62 -3.42
N THR A 123 0.90 -6.97 -3.26
CA THR A 123 0.50 -5.80 -4.05
C THR A 123 0.22 -4.58 -3.17
N GLY A 124 0.40 -3.40 -3.74
CA GLY A 124 0.14 -2.13 -3.07
C GLY A 124 0.22 -0.94 -4.04
N LYS A 125 0.24 0.27 -3.50
CA LYS A 125 0.48 1.51 -4.26
C LYS A 125 1.84 2.12 -3.94
N CYS A 126 2.49 2.66 -4.97
CA CYS A 126 3.72 3.42 -4.84
C CYS A 126 3.71 4.64 -5.74
N SER A 127 4.50 5.65 -5.40
CA SER A 127 4.72 6.81 -6.24
C SER A 127 5.96 6.60 -7.09
N VAL A 128 5.85 6.77 -8.40
CA VAL A 128 6.95 6.64 -9.36
C VAL A 128 7.32 8.03 -9.86
N LYS A 129 8.63 8.28 -10.01
CA LYS A 129 9.16 9.52 -10.59
C LYS A 129 10.23 9.20 -11.63
N ILE A 130 10.51 10.19 -12.46
CA ILE A 130 11.65 10.16 -13.37
C ILE A 130 12.90 10.64 -12.64
N LYS A 131 13.97 9.87 -12.70
CA LYS A 131 15.30 10.23 -12.24
C LYS A 131 16.21 10.50 -13.42
N LEU A 132 16.91 11.63 -13.37
CA LEU A 132 17.97 11.94 -14.32
C LEU A 132 19.31 11.47 -13.76
N TYR A 133 20.05 10.69 -14.53
CA TYR A 133 21.40 10.27 -14.21
C TYR A 133 22.24 10.21 -15.48
N ASN A 134 23.35 10.96 -15.51
CA ASN A 134 24.24 11.09 -16.68
C ASN A 134 23.50 11.43 -17.99
N GLY A 135 22.50 12.32 -17.91
CA GLY A 135 21.68 12.73 -19.06
C GLY A 135 20.56 11.75 -19.45
N ASN A 136 20.53 10.56 -18.86
CA ASN A 136 19.50 9.54 -19.12
C ASN A 136 18.37 9.63 -18.08
N GLN A 137 17.16 9.26 -18.51
CA GLN A 137 15.97 9.20 -17.67
C GLN A 137 15.66 7.76 -17.27
N TYR A 138 15.30 7.56 -15.99
CA TYR A 138 14.96 6.25 -15.44
C TYR A 138 13.72 6.35 -14.55
N ASN A 139 12.89 5.32 -14.54
CA ASN A 139 11.83 5.18 -13.54
C ASN A 139 12.46 4.85 -12.18
N GLU A 140 12.03 5.56 -11.13
CA GLU A 140 12.42 5.30 -9.74
C GLU A 140 11.17 5.28 -8.86
N VAL A 141 11.04 4.25 -8.01
CA VAL A 141 10.04 4.26 -6.94
C VAL A 141 10.47 5.30 -5.91
N ALA A 142 9.68 6.38 -5.78
CA ALA A 142 9.95 7.47 -4.86
C ALA A 142 9.56 7.10 -3.43
N LYS A 143 8.37 6.53 -3.24
CA LYS A 143 7.84 6.10 -1.94
C LYS A 143 6.77 5.02 -2.11
N PHE A 144 6.64 4.15 -1.13
CA PHE A 144 5.46 3.30 -0.97
C PHE A 144 4.37 4.07 -0.25
N ILE A 145 3.12 3.88 -0.67
CA ILE A 145 1.96 4.58 -0.12
C ILE A 145 1.22 3.60 0.81
N PRO A 146 1.19 3.87 2.12
CA PRO A 146 0.44 3.04 3.06
C PRO A 146 -1.03 2.92 2.67
N ARG A 147 -1.63 1.72 2.82
CA ARG A 147 -3.04 1.50 2.43
C ARG A 147 -4.02 2.43 3.14
N TYR A 148 -3.77 2.72 4.41
CA TYR A 148 -4.58 3.62 5.21
C TYR A 148 -4.48 5.11 4.80
N ASP A 149 -3.59 5.46 3.88
CA ASP A 149 -3.48 6.80 3.28
C ASP A 149 -4.18 6.88 1.91
N LEU A 150 -4.71 5.76 1.40
CA LEU A 150 -5.41 5.69 0.10
C LEU A 150 -6.92 5.89 0.21
N GLU A 151 -7.49 5.63 1.38
CA GLU A 151 -8.91 5.80 1.63
C GLU A 151 -9.18 7.24 2.13
N PRO A 152 -10.25 7.91 1.66
CA PRO A 152 -10.78 9.04 2.41
C PRO A 152 -11.20 8.50 3.78
N GLN A 153 -10.58 9.01 4.85
CA GLN A 153 -10.96 8.61 6.21
C GLN A 153 -12.46 8.85 6.42
N THR A 154 -13.28 7.82 6.28
CA THR A 154 -14.65 7.85 6.79
C THR A 154 -14.53 7.86 8.30
N GLN A 155 -14.68 9.05 8.88
CA GLN A 155 -14.78 9.26 10.32
C GLN A 155 -15.77 8.24 10.87
N GLN A 156 -15.32 7.45 11.85
CA GLN A 156 -16.18 6.52 12.56
C GLN A 156 -17.26 7.32 13.28
N VAL A 157 -18.46 7.33 12.72
CA VAL A 157 -19.66 7.80 13.39
C VAL A 157 -19.91 6.80 14.51
N GLY A 158 -19.65 7.20 15.76
CA GLY A 158 -19.93 6.39 16.94
C GLY A 158 -21.42 6.07 16.98
N TYR A 159 -21.77 4.80 16.80
CA TYR A 159 -23.12 4.32 17.05
C TYR A 159 -23.42 4.44 18.56
N GLN A 160 -24.17 5.47 18.94
CA GLN A 160 -24.91 5.44 20.20
C GLN A 160 -26.14 4.56 20.01
N ALA A 161 -26.22 3.47 20.76
CA ALA A 161 -27.38 2.59 20.78
C ALA A 161 -28.62 3.36 21.30
N PRO A 162 -29.80 3.21 20.67
CA PRO A 162 -31.01 3.84 21.17
C PRO A 162 -31.46 3.17 22.47
N VAL A 163 -31.55 3.95 23.54
CA VAL A 163 -32.19 3.53 24.80
C VAL A 163 -33.69 3.39 24.58
N GLN A 164 -34.22 2.17 24.73
CA GLN A 164 -35.66 1.92 24.72
C GLN A 164 -36.29 2.48 26.01
N GLN A 165 -37.08 3.54 25.88
CA GLN A 165 -37.93 4.06 26.94
C GLN A 165 -39.24 3.28 26.97
N THR A 166 -39.41 2.45 28.00
CA THR A 166 -40.67 1.78 28.31
C THR A 166 -41.69 2.80 28.81
N ALA A 167 -42.80 2.97 28.10
CA ALA A 167 -43.93 3.80 28.50
C ALA A 167 -44.70 3.19 29.68
N GLN A 168 -44.98 4.01 30.71
CA GLN A 168 -45.88 3.67 31.82
C GLN A 168 -47.32 4.16 31.54
N PRO A 169 -48.36 3.44 31.99
CA PRO A 169 -49.75 3.87 31.85
C PRO A 169 -50.16 4.93 32.88
N VAL A 170 -50.83 5.99 32.41
CA VAL A 170 -51.37 7.10 33.21
C VAL A 170 -52.76 6.73 33.77
N GLN A 171 -52.93 6.84 35.10
CA GLN A 171 -54.22 6.77 35.78
C GLN A 171 -54.61 8.13 36.39
N THR A 172 -55.83 8.56 36.03
CA THR A 172 -56.86 9.34 36.76
C THR A 172 -56.49 10.57 37.60
N ALA A 173 -57.13 11.72 37.30
CA ALA A 173 -58.17 12.32 38.15
C ALA A 173 -58.71 13.66 37.58
N PRO A 174 -59.99 14.00 37.80
CA PRO A 174 -60.65 15.19 37.25
C PRO A 174 -60.51 16.46 38.10
N THR A 175 -60.58 17.60 37.41
CA THR A 175 -60.47 18.98 37.88
C THR A 175 -61.71 19.50 38.61
N THR A 176 -61.50 20.29 39.66
CA THR A 176 -62.43 21.36 40.07
C THR A 176 -61.69 22.68 40.33
N PRO A 177 -62.35 23.84 40.09
CA PRO A 177 -61.69 25.14 39.96
C PRO A 177 -62.00 26.09 41.12
N THR A 178 -61.07 27.01 41.41
CA THR A 178 -61.17 28.34 42.06
C THR A 178 -59.84 28.58 42.78
N GLY A 179 -59.17 29.73 42.78
CA GLY A 179 -59.41 31.06 42.25
C GLY A 179 -58.43 31.99 42.98
N ASN A 180 -58.06 33.07 42.30
CA ASN A 180 -57.80 34.40 42.88
C ASN A 180 -56.44 34.78 43.52
N PHE A 181 -56.10 36.06 43.25
CA PHE A 181 -55.10 36.96 43.86
C PHE A 181 -53.63 36.82 43.45
N THR A 182 -52.79 37.87 43.32
CA THR A 182 -52.90 39.32 43.08
C THR A 182 -51.44 39.84 43.08
N SER A 183 -51.11 40.67 42.09
CA SER A 183 -50.19 41.84 42.07
C SER A 183 -48.85 41.90 42.83
N GLY A 184 -47.85 42.49 42.14
CA GLY A 184 -46.69 43.21 42.70
C GLY A 184 -45.40 42.78 42.01
N LYS A 185 -44.89 43.36 40.91
CA LYS A 185 -44.45 44.75 40.61
C LYS A 185 -43.29 45.26 41.47
N PHE A 186 -42.16 45.42 40.76
CA PHE A 186 -40.94 46.21 40.99
C PHE A 186 -39.92 45.71 41.99
#